data_AF-A0A5E4Z6Q7-F1
#
_entry.id   AF-A0A5E4Z6Q7-F1
#
_cell.length_a   1.000
_cell.length_b   1.000
_cell.length_c   1.000
_cell.angle_alpha   90.00
_cell.angle_beta   90.00
_cell.angle_gamma   90.00
#
_symmetry.space_group_name_H-M   'P 1'
#
loop_
_entity.id
_entity.type
_entity.pdbx_description
1 polymer ?
#
loop_
_entity_poly.entity_id
_entity_poly.type
_entity_poly.pdbx_seq_one_letter_code
_entity_poly.pdbx_strand_id
1 'polypeptide(L)'
;MSDAFSRAFAVVVNQYRSPRQYTVSVERASEMIAKNVGLFSDGFAAEPHLIVGLFETEAEAWALARRLQRTRTTMQALLQTPARAASPSSPTPVSVWPPELDPSDG
;
A
#
# COMPACT_ATOMS: atom_id res chain seq x y z
N MET A 1 23.65 -24.25 7.22
CA MET A 1 23.14 -22.96 6.67
C MET A 1 24.28 -22.31 5.89
N SER A 2 24.04 -21.81 4.67
CA SER A 2 25.07 -21.15 3.86
C SER A 2 25.54 -19.84 4.51
N ASP A 3 26.85 -19.58 4.51
CA ASP A 3 27.48 -18.35 5.06
C ASP A 3 26.87 -17.07 4.45
N ALA A 4 26.47 -17.13 3.18
CA ALA A 4 25.78 -16.04 2.49
C ALA A 4 24.42 -15.70 3.13
N PHE A 5 23.66 -16.72 3.54
CA PHE A 5 22.36 -16.52 4.18
C PHE A 5 22.52 -15.92 5.58
N SER A 6 23.56 -16.33 6.32
CA SER A 6 23.85 -15.77 7.64
C SER A 6 24.20 -14.27 7.60
N ARG A 7 24.69 -13.77 6.47
CA ARG A 7 25.05 -12.35 6.28
C ARG A 7 23.96 -11.53 5.61
N ALA A 8 23.00 -12.18 4.94
CA ALA A 8 21.92 -11.52 4.25
C ALA A 8 20.98 -10.74 5.19
N PHE A 9 20.27 -9.79 4.60
CA PHE A 9 19.24 -8.98 5.25
C PHE A 9 17.87 -9.36 4.71
N ALA A 10 16.90 -9.50 5.59
CA ALA A 10 15.51 -9.79 5.26
C ALA A 10 14.67 -8.53 5.46
N VAL A 11 13.77 -8.25 4.51
CA VAL A 11 12.67 -7.31 4.73
C VAL A 11 11.48 -8.09 5.23
N VAL A 12 11.07 -7.78 6.46
CA VAL A 12 10.02 -8.51 7.15
C VAL A 12 8.82 -7.58 7.36
N VAL A 13 7.65 -8.05 6.96
CA VAL A 13 6.38 -7.42 7.29
C VAL A 13 5.85 -8.09 8.55
N ASN A 14 5.67 -7.32 9.61
CA ASN A 14 5.16 -7.83 10.88
C ASN A 14 3.72 -7.39 11.10
N GLN A 15 2.97 -8.24 11.80
CA GLN A 15 1.61 -7.95 12.25
C GLN A 15 0.68 -7.55 11.10
N TYR A 16 0.77 -8.25 9.97
CA TYR A 16 -0.09 -7.97 8.84
C TYR A 16 -1.56 -8.26 9.20
N ARG A 17 -2.38 -7.21 9.28
CA ARG A 17 -3.84 -7.29 9.49
C ARG A 17 -4.61 -6.85 8.26
N SER A 18 -4.09 -5.86 7.53
CA SER A 18 -4.67 -5.35 6.29
C SER A 18 -3.62 -4.55 5.51
N PRO A 19 -3.88 -4.17 4.25
CA PRO A 19 -3.01 -3.26 3.50
C PRO A 19 -2.76 -1.91 4.18
N ARG A 20 -3.57 -1.52 5.19
CA ARG A 20 -3.39 -0.29 5.97
C ARG A 20 -2.62 -0.51 7.26
N GLN A 21 -2.57 -1.75 7.76
CA GLN A 21 -2.10 -2.08 9.09
C GLN A 21 -1.11 -3.24 9.04
N TYR A 22 0.15 -2.85 8.95
CA TYR A 22 1.33 -3.69 9.10
C TYR A 22 2.54 -2.81 9.41
N THR A 23 3.59 -3.39 9.99
CA THR A 23 4.90 -2.75 10.14
C THR A 23 5.92 -3.42 9.21
N VAL A 24 7.00 -2.71 8.91
CA VAL A 24 8.10 -3.23 8.09
C VAL A 24 9.39 -3.05 8.86
N SER A 25 10.15 -4.12 9.04
CA SER A 25 11.50 -4.12 9.60
C SER A 25 12.50 -4.65 8.58
N VAL A 26 13.77 -4.26 8.78
CA VAL A 26 14.92 -4.91 8.14
C VAL A 26 15.66 -5.63 9.25
N GLU A 27 15.92 -6.92 9.06
CA GLU A 27 16.55 -7.78 10.06
C GLU A 27 17.63 -8.63 9.41
N ARG A 28 18.57 -9.17 10.20
CA ARG A 28 19.46 -10.20 9.69
C ARG A 28 18.64 -11.44 9.37
N ALA A 29 18.92 -12.07 8.23
CA ALA A 29 18.15 -13.25 7.82
C ALA A 29 18.32 -14.41 8.82
N SER A 30 19.47 -14.53 9.48
CA SER A 30 19.70 -15.46 10.57
C SER A 30 18.81 -15.22 11.79
N GLU A 31 18.65 -13.96 12.21
CA GLU A 31 17.77 -13.58 13.32
C GLU A 31 16.31 -13.84 12.98
N MET A 32 15.90 -13.53 11.75
CA MET A 32 14.56 -13.82 11.25
C MET A 32 14.28 -15.34 11.27
N ILE A 33 15.23 -16.17 10.83
CA ILE A 33 15.09 -17.62 10.92
C ILE A 33 14.98 -18.08 12.37
N ALA A 34 15.82 -17.57 13.26
CA ALA A 34 15.79 -17.95 14.67
C ALA A 34 14.42 -17.66 15.30
N LYS A 35 13.82 -16.49 14.99
CA LYS A 35 12.48 -16.10 15.44
C LYS A 35 11.35 -16.95 14.84
N ASN A 36 11.58 -17.54 13.67
CA ASN A 36 10.55 -18.25 12.90
C ASN A 36 10.94 -19.72 12.64
N VAL A 37 11.78 -20.33 13.48
CA VAL A 37 12.28 -21.70 13.25
C VAL A 37 11.13 -22.71 13.11
N GLY A 38 10.03 -22.51 13.84
CA GLY A 38 8.81 -23.32 13.72
C GLY A 38 8.11 -23.19 12.37
N LEU A 39 8.20 -22.04 11.68
CA LEU A 39 7.67 -21.89 10.33
C LEU A 39 8.45 -22.76 9.34
N PHE A 40 9.77 -22.79 9.48
CA PHE A 40 10.65 -23.54 8.59
C PHE A 40 10.71 -25.04 8.92
N SER A 41 10.47 -25.41 10.17
CA SER A 41 10.56 -26.81 10.64
C SER A 41 9.19 -27.50 10.61
N ASP A 42 8.18 -26.85 11.18
CA ASP A 42 6.87 -27.46 11.46
C ASP A 42 5.74 -26.85 10.59
N GLY A 43 6.07 -25.90 9.71
CA GLY A 43 5.11 -25.21 8.86
C GLY A 43 4.21 -24.21 9.60
N PHE A 44 4.50 -23.91 10.88
CA PHE A 44 3.69 -23.03 11.71
C PHE A 44 4.44 -21.75 12.10
N ALA A 45 3.96 -20.60 11.66
CA ALA A 45 4.51 -19.32 12.09
C ALA A 45 3.97 -18.98 13.50
N ALA A 46 4.88 -18.84 14.47
CA ALA A 46 4.53 -18.40 15.83
C ALA A 46 3.92 -16.98 15.85
N GLU A 47 4.26 -16.17 14.85
CA GLU A 47 3.78 -14.80 14.69
C GLU A 47 3.40 -14.50 13.22
N PRO A 48 2.49 -13.55 12.96
CA PRO A 48 2.07 -13.16 11.61
C PRO A 48 3.15 -12.32 10.90
N HIS A 49 4.25 -12.98 10.57
CA HIS A 49 5.38 -12.43 9.81
C HIS A 49 5.31 -12.88 8.36
N LEU A 50 5.56 -11.94 7.44
CA LEU A 50 5.73 -12.22 6.02
C LEU A 50 7.12 -11.75 5.59
N ILE A 51 7.93 -12.68 5.06
CA ILE A 51 9.22 -12.36 4.48
C ILE A 51 8.99 -11.91 3.05
N VAL A 52 9.38 -10.68 2.73
CA VAL A 52 9.07 -10.06 1.43
C VAL A 52 10.28 -10.08 0.50
N GLY A 53 11.49 -10.19 1.05
CA GLY A 53 12.71 -10.31 0.25
C GLY A 53 13.95 -10.55 1.09
N LEU A 54 14.99 -11.07 0.45
CA LEU A 54 16.33 -11.28 0.97
C LEU A 54 17.33 -10.50 0.12
N PHE A 55 18.26 -9.83 0.77
CA PHE A 55 19.21 -8.90 0.16
C PHE A 55 20.61 -9.14 0.70
N GLU A 56 21.61 -8.94 -0.14
CA GLU A 56 23.01 -9.02 0.28
C GLU A 56 23.40 -7.82 1.14
N THR A 57 22.82 -6.65 0.84
CA THR A 57 23.14 -5.39 1.52
C THR A 57 21.96 -4.83 2.31
N GLU A 58 22.27 -4.17 3.44
CA GLU A 58 21.27 -3.51 4.27
C GLU A 58 20.59 -2.35 3.54
N ALA A 59 21.34 -1.64 2.70
CA ALA A 59 20.87 -0.49 1.95
C ALA A 59 19.75 -0.86 0.97
N GLU A 60 19.88 -1.99 0.27
CA GLU A 60 18.87 -2.50 -0.65
C GLU A 60 17.62 -2.97 0.09
N ALA A 61 17.80 -3.69 1.21
CA ALA A 61 16.69 -4.09 2.07
C ALA A 61 15.90 -2.86 2.55
N TRP A 62 16.59 -1.82 3.02
CA TRP A 62 15.95 -0.57 3.43
C TRP A 62 15.31 0.19 2.26
N ALA A 63 15.86 0.11 1.05
CA ALA A 63 15.25 0.70 -0.13
C ALA A 63 13.87 0.06 -0.41
N LEU A 64 13.77 -1.27 -0.33
CA LEU A 64 12.48 -1.96 -0.42
C LEU A 64 11.56 -1.60 0.74
N ALA A 65 12.05 -1.63 1.99
CA ALA A 65 11.24 -1.33 3.16
C ALA A 65 10.61 0.08 3.07
N ARG A 66 11.39 1.09 2.66
CA ARG A 66 10.89 2.46 2.41
C ARG A 66 9.90 2.52 1.25
N ARG A 67 10.08 1.70 0.20
CA ARG A 67 9.11 1.61 -0.90
C ARG A 67 7.78 1.05 -0.39
N LEU A 68 7.80 -0.02 0.40
CA LEU A 68 6.60 -0.60 1.00
C LEU A 68 5.88 0.39 1.92
N GLN A 69 6.63 1.15 2.73
CA GLN A 69 6.07 2.20 3.57
C GLN A 69 5.38 3.31 2.75
N ARG A 70 6.02 3.77 1.66
CA ARG A 70 5.41 4.76 0.75
C ARG A 70 4.15 4.22 0.09
N THR A 71 4.19 3.00 -0.42
CA THR A 71 3.02 2.34 -1.02
C THR A 71 1.86 2.25 -0.02
N ARG A 72 2.12 1.91 1.25
CA ARG A 72 1.12 1.92 2.31
C ARG A 72 0.46 3.29 2.45
N THR A 73 1.26 4.35 2.55
CA THR A 73 0.77 5.72 2.66
C THR A 73 -0.08 6.13 1.46
N THR A 74 0.38 5.82 0.24
CA THR A 74 -0.39 6.08 -0.98
C THR A 74 -1.71 5.31 -1.00
N MET A 75 -1.71 4.02 -0.63
CA MET A 75 -2.93 3.23 -0.54
C MET A 75 -3.90 3.77 0.50
N GLN A 76 -3.41 4.23 1.65
CA GLN A 76 -4.25 4.86 2.66
C GLN A 76 -4.93 6.12 2.10
N ALA A 77 -4.19 6.97 1.39
CA ALA A 77 -4.75 8.17 0.74
C ALA A 77 -5.81 7.81 -0.32
N LEU A 78 -5.54 6.83 -1.19
CA LEU A 78 -6.47 6.41 -2.23
C LEU A 78 -7.78 5.85 -1.66
N LEU A 79 -7.69 5.08 -0.58
CA LEU A 79 -8.87 4.50 0.05
C LEU A 79 -9.66 5.47 0.95
N GLN A 80 -9.05 6.60 1.33
CA GLN A 80 -9.72 7.69 2.06
C GLN A 80 -10.35 8.72 1.13
N THR A 81 -9.90 8.78 -0.12
CA THR A 81 -10.49 9.69 -1.12
C THR A 81 -11.89 9.18 -1.45
N PRO A 82 -12.97 9.90 -1.09
CA PRO A 82 -14.31 9.53 -1.52
C PRO A 82 -14.33 9.56 -3.05
N ALA A 83 -15.08 8.65 -3.68
CA ALA A 83 -15.24 8.57 -5.13
C ALA A 83 -15.91 9.85 -5.69
N ARG A 84 -15.21 10.98 -5.72
CA ARG A 84 -15.68 12.26 -6.28
C ARG A 84 -15.40 12.37 -7.78
N ALA A 85 -14.86 11.32 -8.40
CA ALA A 85 -14.53 11.28 -9.82
C ALA A 85 -15.59 10.58 -10.69
N ALA A 86 -16.75 10.22 -10.14
CA ALA A 86 -17.88 9.71 -10.91
C ALA A 86 -19.11 10.62 -10.72
N SER A 87 -19.00 11.85 -11.21
CA SER A 87 -20.19 12.63 -11.59
C SER A 87 -20.39 12.50 -13.11
N PRO A 88 -21.15 11.52 -13.61
CA PRO A 88 -21.69 11.59 -14.96
C PRO A 88 -23.00 12.41 -14.91
N SER A 89 -22.91 13.71 -15.12
CA SER A 89 -24.10 14.52 -15.46
C SER A 89 -23.70 15.81 -16.17
N SER A 90 -23.33 15.69 -17.44
CA SER A 90 -23.82 16.62 -18.44
C SER A 90 -24.85 15.85 -19.26
N PRO A 91 -26.07 16.40 -19.38
CA PRO A 91 -26.43 16.92 -20.68
C PRO A 91 -27.00 18.34 -20.55
N THR A 92 -26.38 19.28 -21.26
CA THR A 92 -27.11 20.44 -21.80
C THR A 92 -28.22 19.91 -22.72
N PRO A 93 -29.43 20.51 -22.67
CA PRO A 93 -29.68 21.65 -23.55
C PRO A 93 -30.46 22.74 -22.80
N VAL A 94 -29.82 23.88 -22.55
CA VAL A 94 -30.57 25.07 -22.15
C VAL A 94 -31.03 25.73 -23.45
N SER A 95 -32.31 25.59 -23.74
CA SER A 95 -32.99 26.27 -24.85
C SER A 95 -32.92 27.79 -24.59
N VAL A 96 -32.16 28.52 -25.41
CA VAL A 96 -32.02 29.98 -25.31
C VAL A 96 -32.87 30.65 -26.40
N TRP A 97 -34.13 30.96 -26.09
CA TRP A 97 -34.99 32.09 -26.54
C TRP A 97 -36.47 31.76 -26.13
N PRO A 98 -37.36 32.71 -25.76
CA PRO A 98 -37.31 34.15 -25.99
C PRO A 98 -37.41 35.05 -24.75
N PRO A 99 -37.11 36.34 -24.89
CA PRO A 99 -37.93 37.37 -24.27
C PRO A 99 -38.53 38.22 -25.38
N GLU A 100 -39.84 38.12 -25.59
CA GLU A 100 -40.56 39.20 -26.27
C GLU A 100 -41.78 39.54 -25.42
N LEU A 101 -41.64 40.63 -24.68
CA LEU A 101 -42.73 41.33 -24.01
C LEU A 101 -42.37 42.81 -24.05
N ASP A 102 -42.97 43.54 -24.99
CA ASP A 102 -43.35 44.93 -24.74
C ASP A 102 -44.84 45.11 -25.12
N PRO A 103 -45.71 45.43 -24.14
CA PRO A 103 -47.09 45.82 -24.38
C PRO A 103 -47.25 47.34 -24.24
N SER A 104 -47.43 48.07 -25.34
CA SER A 104 -48.11 49.38 -25.51
C SER A 104 -47.78 49.87 -26.94
N ASP A 105 -48.63 50.53 -27.72
CA ASP A 105 -49.71 51.48 -27.43
C ASP A 105 -50.69 51.47 -28.63
N GLY A 106 -51.89 52.01 -28.44
CA GLY A 106 -53.03 51.95 -29.37
C GLY A 106 -52.92 52.71 -30.69
#